data_AF-A0A6G9ABG0-F1
#
_entry.id   AF-A0A6G9ABG0-F1
#
_cell.length_a   1.000
_cell.length_b   1.000
_cell.length_c   1.000
_cell.angle_alpha   90.00
_cell.angle_beta   90.00
_cell.angle_gamma   90.00
#
_symmetry.space_group_name_H-M   'P 1'
#
loop_
_entity.id
_entity.type
_entity.pdbx_description
1 polymer ?
#
loop_
_entity_poly.entity_id
_entity_poly.type
_entity_poly.pdbx_seq_one_letter_code
_entity_poly.pdbx_strand_id
1 'polypeptide(L)'
;MRLKRIVLAVALLAGFATPVLAQSFPRPVLQFNGQLVFGPTLIVGLKVVNWSDYSPALFADSPKLPPCGLTPSVSRTWVDIYNARGQRLYGFCDLAEPANLSQLFFSVPVTQRPRAVYITLIDRLRRRIVVSNRVAIP
;
A
#
# COMPACT_ATOMS: atom_id res chain seq x y z
N MET A 1 -10.29 70.94 -24.57
CA MET A 1 -11.18 70.21 -23.64
C MET A 1 -11.02 68.70 -23.84
N ARG A 2 -10.62 68.01 -22.77
CA ARG A 2 -10.79 66.58 -22.42
C ARG A 2 -10.27 65.48 -23.38
N LEU A 3 -9.02 65.13 -23.12
CA LEU A 3 -8.36 63.85 -23.39
C LEU A 3 -9.11 62.70 -22.68
N LYS A 4 -9.69 61.74 -23.42
CA LYS A 4 -10.23 60.50 -22.85
C LYS A 4 -9.15 59.41 -22.90
N ARG A 5 -8.47 59.19 -21.78
CA ARG A 5 -7.56 58.06 -21.58
C ARG A 5 -8.41 56.79 -21.37
N ILE A 6 -8.37 55.87 -22.33
CA ILE A 6 -8.91 54.51 -22.17
C ILE A 6 -7.78 53.66 -21.60
N VAL A 7 -7.89 53.28 -20.32
CA VAL A 7 -6.98 52.33 -19.68
C VAL A 7 -7.60 50.95 -19.84
N LEU A 8 -7.06 50.13 -20.75
CA LEU A 8 -7.36 48.70 -20.81
C LEU A 8 -6.57 48.01 -19.70
N ALA A 9 -7.27 47.61 -18.63
CA ALA A 9 -6.71 46.73 -17.61
C ALA A 9 -6.73 45.30 -18.15
N VAL A 10 -5.58 44.79 -18.60
CA VAL A 10 -5.38 43.37 -18.89
C VAL A 10 -5.18 42.66 -17.56
N ALA A 11 -6.23 42.03 -17.05
CA ALA A 11 -6.14 41.15 -15.89
C ALA A 11 -5.51 39.82 -16.32
N LEU A 12 -4.20 39.67 -16.10
CA LEU A 12 -3.52 38.37 -16.18
C LEU A 12 -4.01 37.49 -15.03
N LEU A 13 -4.96 36.59 -15.33
CA LEU A 13 -5.31 35.47 -14.45
C LEU A 13 -4.17 34.45 -14.51
N ALA A 14 -3.13 34.66 -13.69
CA ALA A 14 -2.18 33.61 -13.38
C ALA A 14 -2.93 32.52 -12.58
N GLY A 15 -3.31 31.44 -13.25
CA GLY A 15 -3.86 30.25 -12.60
C GLY A 15 -2.82 29.67 -11.65
N PHE A 16 -3.07 29.78 -10.35
CA PHE A 16 -2.27 29.10 -9.35
C PHE A 16 -2.51 27.59 -9.51
N ALA A 17 -1.57 26.89 -10.14
CA ALA A 17 -1.52 25.44 -10.06
C ALA A 17 -1.22 25.08 -8.60
N THR A 18 -2.22 24.60 -7.87
CA THR A 18 -1.98 24.05 -6.53
C THR A 18 -1.04 22.86 -6.68
N PRO A 19 0.12 22.85 -6.00
CA PRO A 19 0.98 21.69 -6.02
C PRO A 19 0.19 20.54 -5.41
N VAL A 20 -0.08 19.51 -6.20
CA VAL A 20 -0.59 18.24 -5.68
C VAL A 20 0.49 17.73 -4.74
N LEU A 21 0.31 17.91 -3.43
CA LEU A 21 1.21 17.36 -2.43
C LEU A 21 1.36 15.86 -2.70
N ALA A 22 2.59 15.42 -2.88
CA ALA A 22 2.86 14.02 -3.16
C ALA A 22 2.29 13.17 -2.02
N GLN A 23 1.34 12.29 -2.35
CA GLN A 23 0.71 11.40 -1.37
C GLN A 23 1.80 10.63 -0.60
N SER A 24 1.74 10.68 0.73
CA SER A 24 2.64 9.94 1.60
C SER A 24 2.56 8.45 1.28
N PHE A 25 3.72 7.78 1.29
CA PHE A 25 3.83 6.33 1.19
C PHE A 25 4.97 5.91 2.10
N PRO A 26 4.74 5.95 3.44
CA PRO A 26 5.78 5.70 4.43
C PRO A 26 6.24 4.25 4.36
N ARG A 27 7.37 3.94 5.01
CA ARG A 27 7.80 2.56 5.19
C ARG A 27 6.82 1.84 6.14
N PRO A 28 6.35 0.63 5.80
CA PRO A 28 5.51 -0.15 6.70
C PRO A 28 6.31 -0.66 7.88
N VAL A 29 5.75 -0.50 9.08
CA VAL A 29 6.27 -1.07 10.31
C VAL A 29 5.50 -2.37 10.59
N LEU A 30 6.09 -3.50 10.21
CA LEU A 30 5.49 -4.82 10.35
C LEU A 30 5.66 -5.35 11.77
N GLN A 31 4.63 -6.03 12.27
CA GLN A 31 4.63 -6.72 13.56
C GLN A 31 3.97 -8.10 13.42
N PHE A 32 4.49 -9.07 14.17
CA PHE A 32 3.86 -10.38 14.36
C PHE A 32 2.57 -10.22 15.17
N ASN A 33 1.49 -10.85 14.72
CA ASN A 33 0.15 -10.69 15.29
C ASN A 33 -0.47 -12.05 15.70
N GLY A 34 0.37 -13.01 16.09
CA GLY A 34 -0.07 -14.34 16.51
C GLY A 34 0.05 -15.39 15.41
N GLN A 35 -0.17 -16.64 15.80
CA GLN A 35 -0.18 -17.78 14.89
C GLN A 35 -1.07 -18.88 15.44
N LEU A 36 -1.53 -19.75 14.56
CA LEU A 36 -2.22 -20.99 14.93
C LEU A 36 -1.78 -22.13 14.02
N VAL A 37 -1.88 -23.36 14.53
CA VAL A 37 -1.62 -24.58 13.75
C VAL A 37 -2.95 -25.27 13.50
N PHE A 38 -3.24 -25.54 12.23
CA PHE A 38 -4.43 -26.28 11.79
C PHE A 38 -3.99 -27.48 10.95
N GLY A 39 -4.00 -28.67 11.56
CA GLY A 39 -3.42 -29.87 10.96
C GLY A 39 -1.93 -29.67 10.65
N PRO A 40 -1.46 -29.93 9.40
CA PRO A 40 -0.06 -29.73 9.00
C PRO A 40 0.28 -28.26 8.66
N THR A 41 -0.68 -27.35 8.80
CA THR A 41 -0.54 -25.95 8.35
C THR A 41 -0.28 -25.02 9.52
N LEU A 42 0.75 -24.19 9.40
CA LEU A 42 0.99 -23.04 10.25
C LEU A 42 0.40 -21.80 9.58
N ILE A 43 -0.52 -21.11 10.25
CA ILE A 43 -1.07 -19.83 9.83
C ILE A 43 -0.46 -18.74 10.73
N VAL A 44 0.15 -17.74 10.12
CA VAL A 44 0.82 -16.63 10.80
C VAL A 44 0.11 -15.33 10.50
N GLY A 45 -0.34 -14.64 11.55
CA GLY A 45 -0.91 -13.30 11.47
C GLY A 45 0.16 -12.22 11.54
N LEU A 46 -0.03 -11.16 10.77
CA LEU A 46 0.84 -9.99 10.71
C LEU A 46 -0.01 -8.72 10.73
N LYS A 47 0.55 -7.62 11.24
CA LYS A 47 -0.05 -6.30 11.12
C LYS A 47 0.99 -5.24 10.78
N VAL A 48 0.61 -4.26 9.98
CA VAL A 48 1.35 -3.01 9.82
C VAL A 48 0.87 -2.05 10.90
N VAL A 49 1.73 -1.66 11.85
CA VAL A 49 1.28 -0.83 13.00
C VAL A 49 0.96 0.60 12.61
N ASN A 50 1.66 1.14 11.62
CA ASN A 50 1.45 2.48 11.08
C ASN A 50 0.47 2.49 9.90
N TRP A 51 -0.52 1.58 9.91
CA TRP A 51 -1.51 1.48 8.83
C TRP A 51 -2.35 2.76 8.65
N SER A 52 -2.55 3.53 9.72
CA SER A 52 -3.31 4.79 9.71
C SER A 52 -2.61 5.91 8.93
N ASP A 53 -1.31 5.79 8.69
CA ASP A 53 -0.52 6.82 7.98
C ASP A 53 -0.72 6.73 6.46
N TYR A 54 -1.36 5.66 5.98
CA TYR A 54 -1.65 5.46 4.56
C TYR A 54 -2.98 6.09 4.21
N SER A 55 -2.96 6.95 3.20
CA SER A 55 -4.17 7.58 2.68
C SER A 55 -5.12 6.53 2.05
N PRO A 56 -6.44 6.61 2.28
CA PRO A 56 -7.43 5.70 1.69
C PRO A 56 -7.38 5.63 0.15
N ALA A 57 -6.94 6.69 -0.53
CA ALA A 57 -6.78 6.70 -1.99
C ALA A 57 -5.67 5.75 -2.52
N LEU A 58 -4.87 5.15 -1.63
CA LEU A 58 -3.98 4.03 -1.97
C LEU A 58 -4.71 2.69 -2.07
N PHE A 59 -5.95 2.59 -1.57
CA PHE A 59 -6.73 1.35 -1.50
C PHE A 59 -7.97 1.38 -2.38
N ALA A 60 -8.31 2.55 -2.92
CA ALA A 60 -9.40 2.71 -3.87
C ALA A 60 -9.22 1.84 -5.12
N ASP A 61 -10.35 1.38 -5.63
CA ASP A 61 -10.48 0.64 -6.88
C ASP A 61 -9.71 1.31 -8.02
N SER A 62 -8.90 0.51 -8.70
CA SER A 62 -8.11 0.96 -9.84
C SER A 62 -8.39 0.12 -11.08
N PRO A 63 -9.55 0.34 -11.74
CA PRO A 63 -10.00 -0.46 -12.89
C PRO A 63 -9.10 -0.36 -14.13
N LYS A 64 -8.19 0.61 -14.16
CA LYS A 64 -7.18 0.77 -15.22
C LYS A 64 -5.91 -0.06 -14.99
N LEU A 65 -5.75 -0.66 -13.81
CA LEU A 65 -4.63 -1.55 -13.52
C LEU A 65 -4.99 -2.98 -13.92
N PRO A 66 -4.00 -3.81 -14.30
CA PRO A 66 -4.23 -5.23 -14.54
C PRO A 66 -4.93 -5.91 -13.34
N PRO A 67 -5.81 -6.90 -13.58
CA PRO A 67 -6.52 -7.60 -12.53
C PRO A 67 -5.57 -8.36 -11.61
N CYS A 68 -6.10 -8.81 -10.46
CA CYS A 68 -5.39 -9.66 -9.53
C CYS A 68 -6.13 -10.99 -9.42
N GLY A 69 -5.50 -12.06 -9.92
CA GLY A 69 -6.18 -13.34 -10.02
C GLY A 69 -7.46 -13.20 -10.86
N LEU A 70 -8.59 -13.59 -10.27
CA LEU A 70 -9.90 -13.57 -10.92
C LEU A 70 -10.74 -12.30 -10.65
N THR A 71 -10.28 -11.38 -9.79
CA THR A 71 -11.02 -10.15 -9.48
C THR A 71 -10.66 -9.02 -10.47
N PRO A 72 -11.65 -8.46 -11.18
CA PRO A 72 -11.42 -7.41 -12.18
C PRO A 72 -11.22 -6.02 -11.56
N SER A 73 -11.79 -5.75 -10.37
CA SER A 73 -11.48 -4.55 -9.59
C SER A 73 -10.44 -4.91 -8.54
N VAL A 74 -9.36 -4.14 -8.52
CA VAL A 74 -8.22 -4.39 -7.64
C VAL A 74 -7.84 -3.12 -6.93
N SER A 75 -7.49 -3.28 -5.66
CA SER A 75 -6.84 -2.23 -4.88
C SER A 75 -5.63 -1.71 -5.64
N ARG A 76 -5.45 -0.40 -5.63
CA ARG A 76 -4.24 0.25 -6.15
C ARG A 76 -2.97 -0.26 -5.46
N THR A 77 -3.08 -0.65 -4.19
CA THR A 77 -1.96 -1.12 -3.38
C THR A 77 -1.97 -2.62 -3.25
N TRP A 78 -0.81 -3.24 -3.48
CA TRP A 78 -0.58 -4.64 -3.17
C TRP A 78 0.35 -4.80 -1.98
N VAL A 79 0.22 -5.94 -1.30
CA VAL A 79 1.13 -6.39 -0.26
C VAL A 79 1.68 -7.75 -0.64
N ASP A 80 3.00 -7.88 -0.70
CA ASP A 80 3.66 -9.17 -0.84
C ASP A 80 4.40 -9.51 0.45
N ILE A 81 4.28 -10.75 0.90
CA ILE A 81 4.94 -11.28 2.10
C ILE A 81 6.08 -12.19 1.65
N TYR A 82 7.26 -11.98 2.22
CA TYR A 82 8.47 -12.74 1.91
C TYR A 82 9.07 -13.35 3.17
N ASN A 83 9.70 -14.51 3.02
CA ASN A 83 10.59 -15.03 4.06
C ASN A 83 11.96 -14.31 4.03
N ALA A 84 12.79 -14.56 5.05
CA ALA A 84 14.13 -13.97 5.17
C ALA A 84 15.10 -14.27 4.01
N ARG A 85 14.81 -15.28 3.18
CA ARG A 85 15.57 -15.66 1.98
C ARG A 85 15.05 -14.97 0.70
N GLY A 86 14.04 -14.13 0.81
CA GLY A 86 13.44 -13.42 -0.32
C GLY A 86 12.45 -14.26 -1.14
N GLN A 87 12.05 -15.44 -0.66
CA GLN A 87 11.01 -16.23 -1.32
C GLN A 87 9.64 -15.66 -0.92
N ARG A 88 8.79 -15.38 -1.92
CA ARG A 88 7.43 -14.89 -1.70
C ARG A 88 6.57 -16.01 -1.13
N LEU A 89 5.94 -15.73 0.01
CA LEU A 89 5.06 -16.65 0.73
C LEU A 89 3.60 -16.46 0.32
N TYR A 90 3.17 -15.20 0.21
CA TYR A 90 1.78 -14.85 -0.11
C TYR A 90 1.69 -13.40 -0.58
N GLY A 91 0.53 -12.97 -1.06
CA GLY A 91 0.25 -11.55 -1.19
C GLY A 91 -1.23 -11.22 -1.32
N PHE A 92 -1.53 -9.97 -0.98
CA PHE A 92 -2.86 -9.37 -0.95
C PHE A 92 -2.95 -8.31 -2.04
N CYS A 93 -4.07 -8.32 -2.74
CA CYS A 93 -4.37 -7.38 -3.81
C CYS A 93 -5.81 -6.85 -3.77
N ASP A 94 -6.58 -7.31 -2.79
CA ASP A 94 -7.95 -6.91 -2.50
C ASP A 94 -7.99 -6.28 -1.11
N LEU A 95 -7.39 -5.10 -1.00
CA LEU A 95 -7.34 -4.30 0.22
C LEU A 95 -8.18 -3.04 -0.03
N ALA A 96 -9.35 -2.97 0.59
CA ALA A 96 -10.33 -1.90 0.36
C ALA A 96 -10.00 -0.62 1.16
N GLU A 97 -9.32 -0.77 2.29
CA GLU A 97 -9.00 0.35 3.18
C GLU A 97 -7.68 0.16 3.93
N PRO A 98 -7.08 1.25 4.45
CA PRO A 98 -5.82 1.17 5.20
C PRO A 98 -5.87 0.18 6.37
N ALA A 99 -7.02 0.07 7.05
CA ALA A 99 -7.20 -0.81 8.20
C ALA A 99 -6.99 -2.30 7.86
N ASN A 100 -7.17 -2.72 6.61
CA ASN A 100 -6.92 -4.11 6.19
C ASN A 100 -5.44 -4.51 6.34
N LEU A 101 -4.51 -3.53 6.36
CA LEU A 101 -3.09 -3.80 6.64
C LEU A 101 -2.84 -4.31 8.08
N SER A 102 -3.83 -4.24 8.97
CA SER A 102 -3.77 -4.81 10.32
C SER A 102 -4.17 -6.29 10.39
N GLN A 103 -4.66 -6.86 9.28
CA GLN A 103 -5.24 -8.20 9.20
C GLN A 103 -4.54 -9.06 8.14
N LEU A 104 -3.22 -8.89 7.99
CA LEU A 104 -2.43 -9.66 7.03
C LEU A 104 -2.13 -11.05 7.59
N PHE A 105 -1.99 -12.03 6.72
CA PHE A 105 -1.61 -13.39 7.12
C PHE A 105 -0.96 -14.15 5.96
N PHE A 106 -0.31 -15.26 6.30
CA PHE A 106 0.11 -16.27 5.34
C PHE A 106 0.03 -17.66 5.97
N SER A 107 0.00 -18.69 5.12
CA SER A 107 -0.04 -20.09 5.53
C SER A 107 1.10 -20.86 4.89
N VAL A 108 1.77 -21.69 5.68
CA VAL A 108 2.85 -22.59 5.22
C VAL A 108 2.73 -23.95 5.91
N PRO A 109 3.31 -25.02 5.35
CA PRO A 109 3.51 -26.25 6.10
C PRO A 109 4.33 -25.98 7.38
N VAL A 110 4.00 -26.63 8.50
CA VAL A 110 4.75 -26.50 9.76
C VAL A 110 6.25 -26.80 9.55
N THR A 111 6.57 -27.76 8.68
CA THR A 111 7.94 -28.14 8.31
C THR A 111 8.70 -27.06 7.53
N GLN A 112 8.00 -26.03 7.05
CA GLN A 112 8.55 -24.91 6.28
C GLN A 112 8.40 -23.57 7.02
N ARG A 113 8.27 -23.59 8.36
CA ARG A 113 8.20 -22.37 9.17
C ARG A 113 9.34 -21.40 8.83
N PRO A 114 9.06 -20.16 8.39
CA PRO A 114 10.09 -19.16 8.20
C PRO A 114 10.58 -18.64 9.55
N ARG A 115 11.90 -18.41 9.71
CA ARG A 115 12.45 -17.79 10.93
C ARG A 115 12.09 -16.30 11.07
N ALA A 116 11.90 -15.64 9.94
CA ALA A 116 11.53 -14.24 9.86
C ALA A 116 10.87 -13.93 8.52
N VAL A 117 10.05 -12.89 8.51
CA VAL A 117 9.35 -12.38 7.33
C VAL A 117 9.51 -10.87 7.21
N TYR A 118 9.24 -10.34 6.02
CA TYR A 118 9.03 -8.93 5.75
C TYR A 118 7.96 -8.77 4.68
N ILE A 119 7.45 -7.57 4.50
CA ILE A 119 6.52 -7.25 3.42
C ILE A 119 7.08 -6.19 2.48
N THR A 120 6.54 -6.17 1.27
CA THR A 120 6.59 -5.00 0.41
C THR A 120 5.19 -4.45 0.21
N LEU A 121 5.05 -3.13 0.38
CA LEU A 121 3.87 -2.39 -0.06
C LEU A 121 4.15 -1.81 -1.45
N ILE A 122 3.23 -2.02 -2.37
CA ILE A 122 3.40 -1.65 -3.78
C ILE A 122 2.25 -0.75 -4.21
N ASP A 123 2.52 0.54 -4.42
CA ASP A 123 1.62 1.46 -5.10
C ASP A 123 1.78 1.26 -6.60
N ARG A 124 0.85 0.51 -7.21
CA ARG A 124 0.94 0.07 -8.59
C ARG A 124 0.78 1.20 -9.59
N LEU A 125 -0.06 2.18 -9.27
CA LEU A 125 -0.34 3.31 -10.15
C LEU A 125 0.89 4.21 -10.30
N ARG A 126 1.60 4.48 -9.19
CA ARG A 126 2.82 5.30 -9.20
C ARG A 126 4.11 4.48 -9.27
N ARG A 127 4.01 3.15 -9.35
CA ARG A 127 5.13 2.20 -9.39
C ARG A 127 6.12 2.38 -8.23
N ARG A 128 5.60 2.67 -7.03
CA ARG A 128 6.42 2.82 -5.81
C ARG A 128 6.39 1.53 -5.01
N ILE A 129 7.55 1.10 -4.53
CA ILE A 129 7.70 -0.07 -3.68
C ILE A 129 8.43 0.34 -2.41
N VAL A 130 7.88 -0.01 -1.25
CA VAL A 130 8.50 0.19 0.06
C VAL A 130 8.58 -1.13 0.82
N VAL A 131 9.71 -1.37 1.46
CA VAL A 131 9.99 -2.60 2.21
C VAL A 131 9.84 -2.33 3.71
N SER A 132 9.25 -3.26 4.45
CA SER A 132 9.13 -3.17 5.90
C SER A 132 10.45 -3.50 6.63
N ASN A 133 10.44 -3.31 7.96
CA ASN A 133 11.35 -4.04 8.84
C ASN A 133 11.11 -5.56 8.72
N ARG A 134 12.13 -6.35 9.12
CA ARG A 134 11.99 -7.80 9.29
C ARG A 134 11.40 -8.10 10.67
N VAL A 135 10.60 -9.15 10.74
CA VAL A 135 9.94 -9.62 11.97
C VAL A 135 10.23 -11.11 12.15
N ALA A 136 10.65 -11.49 13.35
CA ALA A 136 10.85 -12.90 13.70
C ALA A 136 9.49 -13.60 13.87
N ILE A 137 9.42 -14.87 13.44
CA ILE A 137 8.26 -15.74 13.68
C ILE A 137 8.64 -16.75 14.76
N PRO A 138 8.01 -16.70 15.95
CA PRO A 138 8.28 -17.63 17.06
C PRO A 138 7.92 -19.08 16.73
#